data_AF-A0A953Q4W5-F1
#
_entry.id   AF-A0A953Q4W5-F1
#
_cell.length_a   1.000
_cell.length_b   1.000
_cell.length_c   1.000
_cell.angle_alpha   90.00
_cell.angle_beta   90.00
_cell.angle_gamma   90.00
#
_symmetry.space_group_name_H-M   'P 1'
#
loop_
_entity.id
_entity.type
_entity.pdbx_description
1 polymer ?
#
loop_
_entity_poly.entity_id
_entity_poly.type
_entity_poly.pdbx_seq_one_letter_code
_entity_poly.pdbx_strand_id
1 'polypeptide(L)'
;ATIRRCVEDLNPDPSHPGCIYSQMHMCLAPCFQGCTDEEYQQEVGRVVAFLDAEGQPLIRGLETDRARASEALDFEAAGKLHRRLEKVHEVLRQKPGLARNLRDLHAVIVERGAQPKSITFFRLRGGEIHGPFHLSLDENVARPVPLDQQLHELLALPPRPEDSPSPSPWEHLSLLARWYYSSFRTGEILPLGPNQEIPHARLIRLCRKVLAPA
;
A
#
# COMPACT_ATOMS: atom_id res chain seq x y z
N ALA A 1 17.04 -12.79 -12.88
CA ALA A 1 17.01 -11.66 -13.83
C ALA A 1 15.74 -10.87 -13.57
N THR A 2 15.83 -9.54 -13.58
CA THR A 2 14.73 -8.63 -13.19
C THR A 2 14.28 -7.82 -14.41
N ILE A 3 13.28 -6.95 -14.21
CA ILE A 3 12.83 -5.92 -15.14
C ILE A 3 13.99 -4.97 -15.50
N ARG A 4 13.97 -4.41 -16.71
CA ARG A 4 14.92 -3.41 -17.17
C ARG A 4 15.03 -2.23 -16.20
N ARG A 5 16.22 -1.61 -16.15
CA ARG A 5 16.49 -0.37 -15.40
C ARG A 5 16.88 0.80 -16.29
N CYS A 6 17.00 0.58 -17.60
CA CYS A 6 17.33 1.64 -18.55
C CYS A 6 16.16 2.62 -18.70
N VAL A 7 16.51 3.90 -18.82
CA VAL A 7 15.56 5.02 -19.00
C VAL A 7 15.27 5.28 -20.49
N GLU A 8 16.02 4.63 -21.39
CA GLU A 8 15.95 4.83 -22.84
C GLU A 8 14.66 4.28 -23.45
N ASP A 9 14.08 4.99 -24.41
CA ASP A 9 13.03 4.43 -25.26
C ASP A 9 13.64 3.36 -26.16
N LEU A 10 13.23 2.12 -25.93
CA LEU A 10 13.90 0.95 -26.45
C LEU A 10 13.29 0.54 -27.79
N ASN A 11 14.11 0.44 -28.82
CA ASN A 11 13.79 -0.29 -30.05
C ASN A 11 14.64 -1.58 -30.09
N PRO A 12 14.08 -2.75 -29.72
CA PRO A 12 14.83 -4.00 -29.63
C PRO A 12 15.53 -4.40 -30.94
N ASP A 13 16.85 -4.55 -30.91
CA ASP A 13 17.67 -4.89 -32.09
C ASP A 13 18.78 -5.86 -31.68
N PRO A 14 18.95 -7.03 -32.35
CA PRO A 14 20.04 -7.98 -32.07
C PRO A 14 21.45 -7.38 -32.09
N SER A 15 21.66 -6.28 -32.81
CA SER A 15 22.94 -5.58 -32.89
C SER A 15 23.22 -4.64 -31.70
N HIS A 16 22.24 -4.45 -30.81
CA HIS A 16 22.38 -3.59 -29.65
C HIS A 16 23.49 -4.13 -28.71
N PRO A 17 24.46 -3.29 -28.28
CA PRO A 17 25.65 -3.75 -27.54
C PRO A 17 25.36 -4.31 -26.13
N GLY A 18 24.13 -4.10 -25.64
CA GLY A 18 23.70 -4.49 -24.30
C GLY A 18 24.22 -3.53 -23.23
N CYS A 19 24.01 -3.87 -21.96
CA CYS A 19 24.48 -3.06 -20.84
C CYS A 19 25.08 -3.92 -19.73
N ILE A 20 25.74 -3.28 -18.77
CA ILE A 20 26.36 -4.00 -17.66
C ILE A 20 25.32 -4.77 -16.82
N TYR A 21 24.07 -4.29 -16.74
CA TYR A 21 23.02 -4.99 -16.01
C TYR A 21 22.64 -6.32 -16.65
N SER A 22 22.62 -6.42 -17.98
CA SER A 22 22.38 -7.71 -18.65
C SER A 22 23.57 -8.65 -18.47
N GLN A 23 24.80 -8.14 -18.54
CA GLN A 23 26.02 -8.92 -18.29
C GLN A 23 26.10 -9.48 -16.87
N MET A 24 25.57 -8.75 -15.88
CA MET A 24 25.45 -9.20 -14.50
C MET A 24 24.19 -10.05 -14.23
N HIS A 25 23.44 -10.45 -15.26
CA HIS A 25 22.18 -11.20 -15.15
C HIS A 25 21.09 -10.52 -14.30
N MET A 26 21.16 -9.19 -14.19
CA MET A 26 20.19 -8.36 -13.46
C MET A 26 19.00 -7.96 -14.34
N CYS A 27 19.08 -8.18 -15.65
CA CYS A 27 18.02 -7.91 -16.63
C CYS A 27 17.94 -9.06 -17.65
N LEU A 28 16.74 -9.36 -18.16
CA LEU A 28 16.52 -10.32 -19.26
C LEU A 28 17.04 -9.83 -20.62
N ALA A 29 17.47 -8.57 -20.68
CA ALA A 29 18.06 -7.94 -21.85
C ALA A 29 17.15 -7.88 -23.10
N PRO A 30 15.94 -7.29 -22.98
CA PRO A 30 15.07 -7.07 -24.13
C PRO A 30 15.72 -6.13 -25.18
N CYS A 31 16.73 -5.34 -24.77
CA CYS A 31 17.44 -4.41 -25.65
C CYS A 31 18.09 -5.05 -26.88
N PHE A 32 18.72 -6.22 -26.71
CA PHE A 32 19.31 -6.98 -27.81
C PHE A 32 18.50 -8.23 -28.19
N GLN A 33 17.21 -8.25 -27.85
CA GLN A 33 16.33 -9.42 -28.03
C GLN A 33 16.86 -10.68 -27.30
N GLY A 34 17.46 -10.50 -26.12
CA GLY A 34 17.90 -11.60 -25.26
C GLY A 34 16.74 -12.40 -24.64
N CYS A 35 15.50 -11.90 -24.76
CA CYS A 35 14.27 -12.57 -24.41
C CYS A 35 13.16 -12.15 -25.38
N THR A 36 12.09 -12.92 -25.43
CA THR A 36 10.85 -12.58 -26.13
C THR A 36 10.01 -11.56 -25.35
N ASP A 37 9.07 -10.92 -26.03
CA ASP A 37 8.10 -10.02 -25.38
C ASP A 37 7.26 -10.78 -24.37
N GLU A 38 6.84 -12.01 -24.69
CA GLU A 38 6.06 -12.86 -23.80
C GLU A 38 6.82 -13.19 -22.51
N GLU A 39 8.09 -13.59 -22.61
CA GLU A 39 8.94 -13.87 -21.45
C GLU A 39 9.12 -12.62 -20.57
N TYR A 40 9.35 -11.47 -21.20
CA TYR A 40 9.50 -10.22 -20.47
C TYR A 40 8.20 -9.83 -19.74
N GLN A 41 7.05 -9.93 -20.41
CA GLN A 41 5.75 -9.63 -19.81
C GLN A 41 5.40 -10.60 -18.67
N GLN A 42 5.76 -11.88 -18.80
CA GLN A 42 5.60 -12.84 -17.71
C GLN A 42 6.41 -12.45 -16.47
N GLU A 43 7.68 -12.05 -16.64
CA GLU A 43 8.51 -11.59 -15.52
C GLU A 43 7.99 -10.28 -14.92
N VAL A 44 7.53 -9.33 -15.74
CA VAL A 44 6.86 -8.12 -15.25
C VAL A 44 5.62 -8.48 -14.44
N GLY A 45 4.77 -9.38 -14.94
CA GLY A 45 3.58 -9.85 -14.23
C GLY A 45 3.91 -10.51 -12.89
N ARG A 46 5.00 -11.30 -12.80
CA ARG A 46 5.47 -11.88 -11.54
C ARG A 46 5.86 -10.81 -10.52
N VAL A 47 6.56 -9.76 -10.96
CA VAL A 47 6.96 -8.64 -10.08
C VAL A 47 5.74 -7.84 -9.63
N VAL A 48 4.79 -7.55 -10.53
CA VAL A 48 3.54 -6.84 -10.19
C VAL A 48 2.73 -7.65 -9.17
N ALA A 49 2.51 -8.94 -9.43
CA ALA A 49 1.80 -9.82 -8.50
C ALA A 49 2.49 -9.92 -7.13
N PHE A 50 3.83 -9.91 -7.12
CA PHE A 50 4.59 -9.86 -5.87
C PHE A 50 4.34 -8.57 -5.08
N LEU A 51 4.29 -7.41 -5.75
CA LEU A 51 4.03 -6.13 -5.11
C LEU A 51 2.58 -5.99 -4.62
N ASP A 52 1.61 -6.41 -5.43
CA ASP A 52 0.18 -6.33 -5.11
C ASP A 52 -0.20 -7.27 -3.96
N ALA A 53 0.31 -8.50 -3.96
CA ALA A 53 0.01 -9.49 -2.93
C ALA A 53 0.94 -9.43 -1.71
N GLU A 54 1.69 -8.33 -1.55
CA GLU A 54 2.66 -8.13 -0.45
C GLU A 54 3.65 -9.29 -0.26
N GLY A 55 4.02 -9.95 -1.36
CA GLY A 55 4.92 -11.10 -1.35
C GLY A 55 4.33 -12.38 -0.76
N GLN A 56 3.05 -12.41 -0.36
CA GLN A 56 2.39 -13.59 0.20
C GLN A 56 2.44 -14.83 -0.71
N PRO A 57 2.29 -14.73 -2.05
CA PRO A 57 2.43 -15.87 -2.93
C PRO A 57 3.86 -16.43 -2.94
N LEU A 58 4.87 -15.56 -2.92
CA LEU A 58 6.28 -15.98 -2.87
C LEU A 58 6.62 -16.65 -1.55
N ILE A 59 6.15 -16.10 -0.42
CA ILE A 59 6.32 -16.69 0.91
C ILE A 59 5.71 -18.09 0.92
N ARG A 60 4.44 -18.23 0.53
CA ARG A 60 3.75 -19.53 0.50
C ARG A 60 4.44 -20.56 -0.40
N GLY A 61 4.93 -20.14 -1.56
CA GLY A 61 5.71 -20.98 -2.46
C GLY A 61 7.00 -21.49 -1.79
N LEU A 62 7.79 -20.59 -1.22
CA LEU A 62 9.04 -20.94 -0.54
C LEU A 62 8.81 -21.81 0.72
N GLU A 63 7.73 -21.58 1.46
CA GLU A 63 7.34 -22.41 2.61
C GLU A 63 6.98 -23.83 2.17
N THR A 64 6.21 -23.94 1.08
CA THR A 64 5.82 -25.24 0.50
C THR A 64 7.04 -26.00 -0.01
N ASP A 65 7.92 -25.33 -0.75
CA ASP A 65 9.15 -25.95 -1.27
C ASP A 65 10.08 -26.37 -0.14
N ARG A 66 10.20 -25.55 0.91
CA ARG A 66 10.99 -25.90 2.10
C ARG A 66 10.43 -27.12 2.80
N ALA A 67 9.11 -27.19 2.98
CA ALA A 67 8.45 -28.34 3.59
C ALA A 67 8.69 -29.62 2.77
N ARG A 68 8.54 -29.54 1.44
CA ARG A 68 8.81 -30.66 0.53
C ARG A 68 10.27 -31.13 0.61
N ALA A 69 11.23 -30.21 0.65
CA ALA A 69 12.65 -30.56 0.79
C ALA A 69 12.94 -31.24 2.15
N SER A 70 12.31 -30.77 3.23
CA SER A 70 12.41 -31.40 4.55
C SER A 70 11.79 -32.80 4.58
N GLU A 71 10.62 -33.00 3.95
CA GLU A 71 9.98 -34.31 3.80
C GLU A 71 10.84 -35.29 3.00
N ALA A 72 11.54 -34.79 1.98
CA ALA A 72 12.51 -35.56 1.19
C ALA A 72 13.87 -35.77 1.89
N LEU A 73 14.02 -35.31 3.14
CA LEU A 73 15.26 -35.35 3.92
C LEU A 73 16.46 -34.59 3.29
N ASP A 74 16.19 -33.68 2.35
CA ASP A 74 17.19 -32.77 1.78
C ASP A 74 17.30 -31.50 2.63
N PHE A 75 18.00 -31.63 3.75
CA PHE A 75 18.18 -30.55 4.72
C PHE A 75 19.03 -29.39 4.17
N GLU A 76 19.91 -29.64 3.19
CA GLU A 76 20.71 -28.58 2.60
C GLU A 76 19.82 -27.66 1.73
N ALA A 77 18.96 -28.26 0.89
CA ALA A 77 17.98 -27.51 0.11
C ALA A 77 16.98 -26.80 1.02
N ALA A 78 16.45 -27.48 2.04
CA ALA A 78 15.53 -26.87 3.01
C ALA A 78 16.19 -25.68 3.74
N GLY A 79 17.45 -25.80 4.14
CA GLY A 79 18.21 -24.72 4.77
C GLY A 79 18.45 -23.52 3.83
N LYS A 80 18.70 -23.76 2.54
CA LYS A 80 18.80 -22.69 1.52
C LYS A 80 17.47 -21.96 1.36
N LEU A 81 16.36 -22.68 1.28
CA LEU A 81 15.01 -22.11 1.17
C LEU A 81 14.61 -21.33 2.43
N HIS A 82 14.95 -21.84 3.62
CA HIS A 82 14.74 -21.14 4.89
C HIS A 82 15.45 -19.78 4.93
N ARG A 83 16.74 -19.74 4.60
CA ARG A 83 17.49 -18.47 4.53
C ARG A 83 16.90 -17.50 3.49
N ARG A 84 16.34 -18.02 2.40
CA ARG A 84 15.65 -17.20 1.40
C ARG A 84 14.36 -16.60 1.94
N LEU A 85 13.56 -17.36 2.69
CA LEU A 85 12.37 -16.87 3.39
C LEU A 85 12.71 -15.76 4.37
N GLU A 86 13.73 -15.93 5.20
CA GLU A 86 14.15 -14.91 6.17
C GLU A 86 14.51 -13.59 5.48
N LYS A 87 15.25 -13.66 4.36
CA LYS A 87 15.59 -12.46 3.56
C LYS A 87 14.34 -11.78 2.99
N VAL A 88 13.37 -12.54 2.51
CA VAL A 88 12.10 -12.00 1.98
C VAL A 88 11.33 -11.29 3.10
N HIS A 89 11.20 -11.91 4.27
CA HIS A 89 10.56 -11.28 5.42
C HIS A 89 11.27 -10.01 5.87
N GLU A 90 12.60 -10.00 5.85
CA GLU A 90 13.38 -8.81 6.20
C GLU A 90 13.11 -7.63 5.27
N VAL A 91 13.10 -7.88 3.95
CA VAL A 91 12.76 -6.86 2.95
C VAL A 91 11.33 -6.36 3.15
N LEU A 92 10.37 -7.25 3.43
CA LEU A 92 8.98 -6.85 3.67
C LEU A 92 8.81 -6.04 4.95
N ARG A 93 9.61 -6.29 6.00
CA ARG A 93 9.61 -5.48 7.24
C ARG A 93 10.10 -4.05 7.01
N GLN A 94 10.98 -3.84 6.03
CA GLN A 94 11.49 -2.51 5.67
C GLN A 94 10.48 -1.69 4.85
N LYS A 95 9.40 -2.31 4.37
CA LYS A 95 8.35 -1.63 3.61
C LYS A 95 7.65 -0.61 4.53
N PRO A 96 7.66 0.70 4.18
CA PRO A 96 6.96 1.70 4.97
C PRO A 96 5.46 1.38 5.06
N GLY A 97 4.81 1.61 6.21
CA GLY A 97 3.40 1.23 6.40
C GLY A 97 2.40 1.85 5.40
N LEU A 98 2.76 3.00 4.80
CA LEU A 98 1.99 3.67 3.76
C LEU A 98 2.24 3.12 2.35
N ALA A 99 3.38 2.45 2.11
CA ALA A 99 3.74 1.97 0.77
C ALA A 99 2.78 0.85 0.35
N ARG A 100 1.95 1.10 -0.66
CA ARG A 100 1.02 0.14 -1.27
C ARG A 100 0.61 0.64 -2.64
N ASN A 101 -0.14 -0.17 -3.38
CA ASN A 101 -0.73 0.28 -4.63
C ASN A 101 -1.58 1.53 -4.36
N LEU A 102 -1.38 2.58 -5.15
CA LEU A 102 -2.06 3.86 -4.96
C LEU A 102 -3.58 3.71 -5.01
N ARG A 103 -4.07 2.82 -5.88
CA ARG A 103 -5.50 2.54 -6.04
C ARG A 103 -6.12 1.93 -4.78
N ASP A 104 -5.32 1.18 -4.03
CA ASP A 104 -5.74 0.52 -2.78
C ASP A 104 -5.40 1.36 -1.53
N LEU A 105 -4.91 2.60 -1.72
CA LEU A 105 -4.61 3.50 -0.63
C LEU A 105 -5.89 4.17 -0.11
N HIS A 106 -6.64 3.39 0.68
CA HIS A 106 -7.83 3.82 1.39
C HIS A 106 -7.57 3.89 2.89
N ALA A 107 -8.01 4.96 3.53
CA ALA A 107 -7.92 5.11 4.99
C ALA A 107 -8.84 6.21 5.52
N VAL A 108 -9.00 6.24 6.84
CA VAL A 108 -9.55 7.39 7.58
C VAL A 108 -8.46 7.91 8.50
N ILE A 109 -8.11 9.18 8.35
CA ILE A 109 -7.28 9.91 9.31
C ILE A 109 -8.21 10.55 10.33
N VAL A 110 -7.85 10.43 11.61
CA VAL A 110 -8.57 10.98 12.75
C VAL A 110 -7.63 11.93 13.47
N GLU A 111 -7.97 13.20 13.52
CA GLU A 111 -7.23 14.24 14.25
C GLU A 111 -8.12 14.94 15.27
N ARG A 112 -7.48 15.53 16.27
CA ARG A 112 -8.18 16.38 17.23
C ARG A 112 -8.60 17.67 16.51
N GLY A 113 -9.87 18.03 16.63
CA GLY A 113 -10.37 19.28 16.08
C GLY A 113 -9.90 20.49 16.91
N ALA A 114 -10.02 21.68 16.34
CA ALA A 114 -9.59 22.93 16.98
C ALA A 114 -10.45 23.30 18.20
N GLN A 115 -11.72 22.85 18.24
CA GLN A 115 -12.63 23.10 19.35
C GLN A 115 -12.52 22.00 20.42
N PRO A 116 -12.80 22.30 21.70
CA PRO A 116 -12.95 21.27 22.73
C PRO A 116 -13.94 20.18 22.29
N LYS A 117 -13.66 18.92 22.65
CA LYS A 117 -14.50 17.75 22.30
C LYS A 117 -14.82 17.59 20.79
N SER A 118 -14.04 18.21 19.89
CA SER A 118 -14.20 18.07 18.45
C SER A 118 -13.15 17.18 17.81
N ILE A 119 -13.52 16.49 16.74
CA ILE A 119 -12.67 15.61 15.95
C ILE A 119 -12.75 16.03 14.48
N THR A 120 -11.61 16.02 13.81
CA THR A 120 -11.50 16.22 12.37
C THR A 120 -11.14 14.90 11.70
N PHE A 121 -11.83 14.57 10.63
CA PHE A 121 -11.54 13.41 9.82
C PHE A 121 -11.08 13.81 8.42
N PHE A 122 -10.14 13.04 7.89
CA PHE A 122 -9.83 13.04 6.46
C PHE A 122 -10.02 11.64 5.89
N ARG A 123 -10.73 11.55 4.77
CA ARG A 123 -10.97 10.29 4.07
C ARG A 123 -9.99 10.17 2.92
N LEU A 124 -9.16 9.13 2.95
CA LEU A 124 -8.26 8.77 1.86
C LEU A 124 -8.97 7.78 0.93
N ARG A 125 -9.04 8.10 -0.36
CA ARG A 125 -9.56 7.20 -1.39
C ARG A 125 -8.63 7.20 -2.61
N GLY A 126 -7.95 6.09 -2.86
CA GLY A 126 -7.01 5.98 -3.99
C GLY A 126 -5.86 6.98 -3.91
N GLY A 127 -5.43 7.33 -2.68
CA GLY A 127 -4.44 8.37 -2.41
C GLY A 127 -4.94 9.82 -2.51
N GLU A 128 -6.20 10.05 -2.86
CA GLU A 128 -6.82 11.37 -2.77
C GLU A 128 -7.34 11.62 -1.36
N ILE A 129 -7.05 12.80 -0.81
CA ILE A 129 -7.55 13.24 0.49
C ILE A 129 -8.87 13.98 0.29
N HIS A 130 -9.91 13.56 1.03
CA HIS A 130 -11.21 14.21 1.08
C HIS A 130 -11.51 14.69 2.51
N GLY A 131 -12.20 15.82 2.63
CA GLY A 131 -12.46 16.52 3.89
C GLY A 131 -11.93 17.96 3.85
N PRO A 132 -11.67 18.60 5.00
CA PRO A 132 -11.87 18.07 6.35
C PRO A 132 -13.35 17.85 6.68
N PHE A 133 -13.64 16.80 7.44
CA PHE A 133 -14.97 16.55 8.00
C PHE A 133 -14.92 16.74 9.51
N HIS A 134 -15.85 17.49 10.07
CA HIS A 134 -15.84 17.84 11.49
C HIS A 134 -16.99 17.18 12.23
N LEU A 135 -16.70 16.68 13.43
CA LEU A 135 -17.68 16.14 14.36
C LEU A 135 -17.45 16.76 15.73
N SER A 136 -18.46 17.44 16.26
CA SER A 136 -18.50 17.81 17.67
C SER A 136 -19.17 16.70 18.47
N LEU A 137 -18.57 16.32 19.61
CA LEU A 137 -19.14 15.38 20.57
C LEU A 137 -19.80 16.11 21.75
N ASP A 138 -20.21 17.37 21.58
CA ASP A 138 -20.91 18.10 22.62
C ASP A 138 -22.28 17.48 22.94
N GLU A 139 -22.61 17.48 24.23
CA GLU A 139 -23.73 16.75 24.82
C GLU A 139 -25.12 17.39 24.54
N ASN A 140 -25.16 18.55 23.88
CA ASN A 140 -26.39 19.35 23.69
C ASN A 140 -27.01 19.16 22.30
N VAL A 141 -27.41 17.93 21.95
CA VAL A 141 -28.16 17.67 20.70
C VAL A 141 -29.61 17.29 21.03
N ALA A 142 -30.57 18.11 20.56
CA ALA A 142 -32.00 17.96 20.84
C ALA A 142 -32.64 16.65 20.29
N ARG A 143 -31.96 15.99 19.35
CA ARG A 143 -32.25 14.62 18.89
C ARG A 143 -30.92 13.90 18.61
N PRO A 144 -30.48 12.95 19.43
CA PRO A 144 -29.24 12.25 19.18
C PRO A 144 -29.44 11.25 18.03
N VAL A 145 -28.99 11.61 16.83
CA VAL A 145 -28.71 10.60 15.80
C VAL A 145 -27.59 9.70 16.34
N PRO A 146 -27.70 8.37 16.24
CA PRO A 146 -26.64 7.46 16.65
C PRO A 146 -25.29 7.85 16.03
N LEU A 147 -24.22 7.82 16.83
CA LEU A 147 -22.89 8.27 16.43
C LEU A 147 -22.33 7.51 15.21
N ASP A 148 -22.64 6.23 15.11
CA ASP A 148 -22.32 5.38 13.96
C ASP A 148 -22.98 5.87 12.68
N GLN A 149 -24.28 6.22 12.73
CA GLN A 149 -24.99 6.80 11.59
C GLN A 149 -24.40 8.16 11.19
N GLN A 150 -24.12 9.04 12.17
CA GLN A 150 -23.46 10.32 11.89
C GLN A 150 -22.10 10.13 11.20
N LEU A 151 -21.29 9.19 11.68
CA LEU A 151 -19.99 8.87 11.09
C LEU A 151 -20.12 8.27 9.69
N HIS A 152 -21.17 7.47 9.45
CA HIS A 152 -21.43 6.89 8.13
C HIS A 152 -21.74 7.99 7.12
N GLU A 153 -22.69 8.87 7.44
CA GLU A 153 -23.11 9.97 6.58
C GLU A 153 -21.97 10.98 6.35
N LEU A 154 -21.21 11.31 7.40
CA LEU A 154 -20.10 12.27 7.33
C LEU A 154 -18.93 11.77 6.46
N LEU A 155 -18.64 10.46 6.49
CA LEU A 155 -17.51 9.87 5.77
C LEU A 155 -17.91 9.22 4.43
N ALA A 156 -19.20 9.26 4.08
CA ALA A 156 -19.69 8.81 2.79
C ALA A 156 -19.14 9.73 1.69
N LEU A 157 -18.37 9.15 0.77
CA LEU A 157 -17.91 9.86 -0.43
C LEU A 157 -18.81 9.50 -1.62
N PRO A 158 -19.25 10.48 -2.42
CA PRO A 158 -19.99 10.18 -3.63
C PRO A 158 -19.13 9.32 -4.58
N PRO A 159 -19.76 8.42 -5.37
CA PRO A 159 -19.05 7.69 -6.40
C PRO A 159 -18.38 8.70 -7.34
N ARG A 160 -17.14 8.39 -7.73
CA ARG A 160 -16.42 9.26 -8.65
C ARG A 160 -17.01 9.09 -10.06
N PRO A 161 -17.31 10.17 -10.80
CA PRO A 161 -17.73 10.07 -12.19
C PRO A 161 -16.61 9.45 -13.02
N GLU A 162 -16.93 8.51 -13.92
CA GLU A 162 -15.94 7.80 -14.76
C GLU A 162 -15.11 8.77 -15.63
N ASP A 163 -15.72 9.88 -16.06
CA ASP A 163 -15.11 10.89 -16.94
C ASP A 163 -14.39 12.04 -16.22
N SER A 164 -14.33 12.03 -14.87
CA SER A 164 -13.67 13.12 -14.14
C SER A 164 -12.14 13.00 -14.21
N PRO A 165 -11.43 14.04 -14.70
CA PRO A 165 -9.97 14.03 -14.73
C PRO A 165 -9.45 13.82 -13.31
N SER A 166 -8.51 12.88 -13.14
CA SER A 166 -7.86 12.72 -11.84
C SER A 166 -7.04 13.96 -11.56
N PRO A 167 -7.30 14.70 -10.48
CA PRO A 167 -6.29 15.62 -10.00
C PRO A 167 -5.00 14.83 -9.80
N SER A 168 -3.87 15.47 -10.08
CA SER A 168 -2.56 14.88 -9.83
C SER A 168 -2.49 14.46 -8.36
N PRO A 169 -2.38 13.15 -8.04
CA PRO A 169 -2.43 12.69 -6.66
C PRO A 169 -1.18 13.11 -5.88
N TRP A 170 -0.14 13.63 -6.56
CA TRP A 170 1.16 13.94 -5.99
C TRP A 170 1.08 14.97 -4.86
N GLU A 171 0.21 15.96 -4.93
CA GLU A 171 0.05 16.94 -3.86
C GLU A 171 -0.54 16.30 -2.60
N HIS A 172 -1.62 15.53 -2.76
CA HIS A 172 -2.26 14.79 -1.67
C HIS A 172 -1.31 13.76 -1.05
N LEU A 173 -0.57 13.03 -1.88
CA LEU A 173 0.43 12.06 -1.42
C LEU A 173 1.58 12.73 -0.69
N SER A 174 2.01 13.90 -1.14
CA SER A 174 3.08 14.68 -0.50
C SER A 174 2.63 15.17 0.88
N LEU A 175 1.40 15.66 1.00
CA LEU A 175 0.79 16.03 2.29
C LEU A 175 0.68 14.82 3.23
N LEU A 176 0.17 13.70 2.71
CA LEU A 176 0.01 12.47 3.47
C LEU A 176 1.34 11.92 3.96
N ALA A 177 2.36 11.84 3.11
CA ALA A 177 3.68 11.37 3.47
C ALA A 177 4.31 12.29 4.53
N ARG A 178 4.25 13.62 4.32
CA ARG A 178 4.78 14.59 5.29
C ARG A 178 4.10 14.45 6.65
N TRP A 179 2.79 14.26 6.68
CA TRP A 179 2.04 14.04 7.92
C TRP A 179 2.37 12.69 8.57
N TYR A 180 2.33 11.60 7.80
CA TYR A 180 2.49 10.23 8.30
C TYR A 180 3.88 9.98 8.89
N TYR A 181 4.92 10.53 8.26
CA TYR A 181 6.32 10.40 8.71
C TYR A 181 6.78 11.54 9.62
N SER A 182 5.89 12.46 10.02
CA SER A 182 6.24 13.53 10.96
C SER A 182 6.53 12.98 12.36
N SER A 183 7.59 13.47 13.00
CA SER A 183 7.91 13.16 14.40
C SER A 183 6.88 13.71 15.40
N PHE A 184 6.09 14.71 14.99
CA PHE A 184 5.06 15.36 15.81
C PHE A 184 3.65 15.03 15.31
N ARG A 185 3.44 13.84 14.72
CA ARG A 185 2.13 13.43 14.20
C ARG A 185 1.06 13.48 15.30
N THR A 186 0.11 14.37 15.14
CA THR A 186 -1.11 14.42 15.94
C THR A 186 -2.20 13.62 15.23
N GLY A 187 -2.71 12.57 15.85
CA GLY A 187 -3.79 11.77 15.29
C GLY A 187 -3.40 10.37 14.83
N GLU A 188 -4.42 9.65 14.36
CA GLU A 188 -4.35 8.23 14.04
C GLU A 188 -4.87 7.97 12.63
N ILE A 189 -4.33 6.93 11.99
CA ILE A 189 -4.77 6.47 10.67
C ILE A 189 -5.36 5.07 10.77
N LEU A 190 -6.56 4.92 10.22
CA LEU A 190 -7.26 3.66 10.08
C LEU A 190 -7.18 3.23 8.61
N PRO A 191 -6.25 2.32 8.24
CA PRO A 191 -6.21 1.78 6.88
C PRO A 191 -7.45 0.93 6.62
N LEU A 192 -7.92 0.96 5.37
CA LEU A 192 -9.09 0.24 4.91
C LEU A 192 -8.75 -0.56 3.65
N GLY A 193 -9.39 -1.71 3.51
CA GLY A 193 -9.34 -2.50 2.28
C GLY A 193 -10.13 -1.84 1.14
N PRO A 194 -9.93 -2.32 -0.11
CA PRO A 194 -10.75 -1.88 -1.24
C PRO A 194 -12.22 -2.22 -0.98
N ASN A 195 -13.11 -1.24 -1.15
CA ASN A 195 -14.54 -1.36 -0.90
C ASN A 195 -14.95 -1.82 0.52
N GLN A 196 -14.05 -1.72 1.49
CA GLN A 196 -14.37 -2.08 2.87
C GLN A 196 -15.22 -0.97 3.53
N GLU A 197 -16.35 -1.37 4.12
CA GLU A 197 -17.12 -0.48 4.99
C GLU A 197 -16.29 -0.05 6.21
N ILE A 198 -16.55 1.17 6.69
CA ILE A 198 -15.77 1.74 7.79
C ILE A 198 -16.13 1.01 9.09
N PRO A 199 -15.16 0.39 9.79
CA PRO A 199 -15.46 -0.30 11.04
C PRO A 199 -15.70 0.72 12.15
N HIS A 200 -16.95 1.14 12.34
CA HIS A 200 -17.38 2.19 13.28
C HIS A 200 -16.87 1.94 14.71
N ALA A 201 -16.91 0.70 15.21
CA ALA A 201 -16.39 0.37 16.54
C ALA A 201 -14.88 0.62 16.69
N ARG A 202 -14.09 0.46 15.62
CA ARG A 202 -12.65 0.78 15.64
C ARG A 202 -12.43 2.28 15.52
N LEU A 203 -13.21 2.96 14.67
CA LEU A 203 -13.15 4.41 14.51
C LEU A 203 -13.49 5.14 15.82
N ILE A 204 -14.55 4.74 16.52
CA ILE A 204 -14.95 5.32 17.82
C ILE A 204 -13.84 5.14 18.87
N ARG A 205 -13.13 4.00 18.88
CA ARG A 205 -11.98 3.78 19.78
C ARG A 205 -10.83 4.74 19.47
N LEU A 206 -10.55 4.99 18.19
CA LEU A 206 -9.54 5.97 17.77
C LEU A 206 -9.95 7.39 18.16
N CYS A 207 -11.22 7.76 17.96
CA CYS A 207 -11.78 9.03 18.40
C CYS A 207 -11.56 9.28 19.90
N ARG A 208 -11.88 8.29 20.73
CA ARG A 208 -11.63 8.36 22.18
C ARG A 208 -10.14 8.49 22.51
N LYS A 209 -9.28 7.77 21.80
CA LYS A 209 -7.82 7.84 22.00
C LYS A 209 -7.26 9.22 21.67
N VAL A 210 -7.70 9.83 20.57
CA VAL A 210 -7.24 11.15 20.11
C VAL A 210 -7.76 12.28 21.02
N LEU A 211 -8.91 12.09 21.65
CA LEU A 211 -9.49 13.05 22.60
C LEU A 211 -8.99 12.89 24.04
N ALA A 212 -8.38 11.76 24.39
CA ALA A 212 -7.81 11.58 25.73
C ALA A 212 -6.69 12.60 25.97
N PRO A 213 -6.63 13.24 27.15
CA PRO A 213 -5.51 14.12 27.49
C PRO A 213 -4.20 13.30 27.47
N ALA A 214 -3.16 13.87 26.86
CA ALA A 214 -1.82 13.29 26.81
C ALA A 214 -1.17 13.27 28.20
#